data_AF-A0AAJ0EZ69-F1
#
_entry.id   AF-A0AAJ0EZ69-F1
#
_cell.length_a   1.000
_cell.length_b   1.000
_cell.length_c   1.000
_cell.angle_alpha   90.00
_cell.angle_beta   90.00
_cell.angle_gamma   90.00
#
_symmetry.space_group_name_H-M   'P 1'
#
loop_
_entity.id
_entity.type
_entity.pdbx_description
1 polymer ?
#
loop_
_entity_poly.entity_id
_entity_poly.type
_entity_poly.pdbx_seq_one_letter_code
_entity_poly.pdbx_strand_id
1 'polypeptide(L)' 'RQSQQTAGKMGLKGDDIAKHNSADSCWVIVHGKAYDVTDFLPEHPGGSKIILKYAGKDATEEFDPIH' A
#
# COMPACT_ATOMS: atom_id res chain seq x y z
N ARG A 1 -1.60 35.38 -19.84
CA ARG A 1 -1.17 34.14 -20.52
C ARG A 1 -0.39 33.31 -19.50
N GLN A 2 -1.09 32.51 -18.69
CA GLN A 2 -0.47 31.56 -17.77
C GLN A 2 -0.89 30.17 -18.24
N SER A 3 0.08 29.42 -18.74
CA SER A 3 -0.13 28.05 -19.19
C SER A 3 1.13 27.27 -18.88
N GLN A 4 1.08 26.56 -17.76
CA GLN A 4 1.74 25.27 -17.55
C GLN A 4 1.07 24.65 -16.32
N GLN A 5 0.05 23.83 -16.58
CA GLN A 5 -0.65 23.04 -15.58
C GLN A 5 0.29 21.97 -15.03
N THR A 6 0.25 21.84 -13.71
CA THR A 6 1.02 20.93 -12.87
C THR A 6 0.54 19.48 -13.02
N ALA A 7 1.41 18.57 -13.48
CA ALA A 7 1.26 17.15 -13.22
C ALA A 7 1.77 16.86 -11.81
N GLY A 8 0.96 17.19 -10.80
CA GLY A 8 1.26 16.83 -9.42
C GLY A 8 1.18 15.31 -9.29
N LYS A 9 2.28 14.67 -8.85
CA LYS A 9 2.22 13.37 -8.18
C LYS A 9 1.09 13.46 -7.16
N MET A 10 0.00 12.73 -7.37
CA MET A 10 -1.03 12.54 -6.35
C MET A 10 -0.39 11.66 -5.28
N GLY A 11 0.40 12.28 -4.40
CA GLY A 11 0.95 11.61 -3.23
C GLY A 11 -0.22 11.20 -2.36
N LEU A 12 -0.62 9.94 -2.43
CA LEU A 12 -1.56 9.35 -1.50
C LEU A 12 -0.96 9.58 -0.11
N LYS A 13 -1.62 10.41 0.69
CA LYS A 13 -1.16 10.69 2.05
C LYS A 13 -1.31 9.41 2.86
N GLY A 14 -0.40 9.13 3.78
CA GLY A 14 -0.48 7.94 4.65
C GLY A 14 -1.84 7.82 5.36
N ASP A 15 -2.48 8.95 5.66
CA ASP A 15 -3.83 9.01 6.25
C ASP A 15 -4.93 8.38 5.38
N ASP A 16 -4.80 8.44 4.05
CA ASP A 16 -5.75 7.79 3.15
C ASP A 16 -5.50 6.29 3.09
N ILE A 17 -4.23 5.87 3.10
CA ILE A 17 -3.85 4.45 3.12
C ILE A 17 -4.28 3.77 4.42
N ALA A 18 -4.19 4.46 5.56
CA ALA A 18 -4.56 3.93 6.87
C ALA A 18 -6.03 3.47 6.98
N LYS A 19 -6.92 3.93 6.07
CA LYS A 19 -8.32 3.50 5.98
C LYS A 19 -8.48 2.11 5.36
N HIS A 20 -7.50 1.66 4.60
CA HIS A 20 -7.49 0.37 3.91
C HIS A 20 -6.75 -0.69 4.74
N ASN A 21 -7.31 -1.00 5.91
CA ASN A 21 -6.67 -1.81 6.96
C ASN A 21 -7.39 -3.13 7.27
N SER A 22 -8.22 -3.65 6.36
CA SER A 22 -9.01 -4.86 6.55
C SER A 22 -8.85 -5.85 5.39
N ALA A 23 -9.35 -7.08 5.54
CA ALA A 23 -9.29 -8.09 4.47
C ALA A 23 -10.13 -7.73 3.24
N ASP A 24 -11.19 -6.96 3.42
CA ASP A 24 -12.06 -6.51 2.33
C ASP A 24 -11.53 -5.25 1.63
N SER A 25 -10.47 -4.64 2.20
CA SER A 25 -9.82 -3.45 1.67
C SER A 25 -8.43 -3.33 2.31
N CYS A 26 -7.43 -3.96 1.70
CA CYS A 26 -6.09 -4.10 2.23
C CYS A 26 -5.07 -3.41 1.33
N TRP A 27 -4.55 -2.27 1.77
CA TRP A 27 -3.47 -1.58 1.07
C TRP A 27 -2.21 -1.56 1.93
N VAL A 28 -1.04 -1.58 1.29
CA VAL A 28 0.26 -1.47 1.97
C VAL A 28 1.16 -0.48 1.25
N ILE A 29 2.10 0.12 1.97
CA ILE A 29 3.16 0.93 1.38
C ILE A 29 4.43 0.09 1.31
N VAL A 30 5.06 0.04 0.14
CA VAL A 30 6.38 -0.56 -0.06
C VAL A 30 7.23 0.41 -0.87
N HIS A 31 8.39 0.78 -0.35
CA HIS A 31 9.29 1.79 -0.92
C HIS A 31 8.58 3.12 -1.26
N GLY A 32 7.71 3.59 -0.36
CA GLY A 32 6.96 4.83 -0.52
C GLY A 32 5.88 4.80 -1.61
N LYS A 33 5.53 3.62 -2.14
CA LYS A 33 4.43 3.42 -3.09
C LYS A 33 3.33 2.61 -2.42
N ALA A 34 2.08 3.05 -2.62
CA ALA A 34 0.91 2.31 -2.15
C ALA A 34 0.52 1.22 -3.16
N TYR A 35 0.14 0.06 -2.63
CA TYR A 35 -0.37 -1.07 -3.40
C TYR A 35 -1.68 -1.55 -2.77
N ASP A 36 -2.72 -1.68 -3.60
CA ASP A 36 -3.89 -2.45 -3.23
C ASP A 36 -3.55 -3.94 -3.41
N VAL A 37 -3.60 -4.69 -2.32
CA VAL A 37 -3.29 -6.12 -2.29
C VAL A 37 -4.50 -6.95 -1.85
N THR A 38 -5.70 -6.35 -1.84
CA THR A 38 -6.95 -6.98 -1.38
C THR A 38 -7.18 -8.33 -2.06
N ASP A 39 -7.13 -8.35 -3.39
CA ASP A 39 -7.36 -9.57 -4.17
C ASP A 39 -6.18 -10.55 -4.13
N PHE A 40 -4.99 -10.08 -3.75
CA PHE A 40 -3.78 -10.90 -3.66
C PHE A 40 -3.66 -11.64 -2.32
N LEU A 41 -4.39 -11.22 -1.28
CA LEU A 41 -4.36 -11.86 0.05
C LEU A 41 -4.44 -13.40 0.01
N PRO A 42 -5.38 -14.06 -0.71
CA PRO A 42 -5.46 -15.51 -0.75
C PRO A 42 -4.34 -16.17 -1.57
N GLU A 43 -3.70 -15.44 -2.46
CA GLU A 43 -2.63 -15.95 -3.35
C GLU A 43 -1.24 -15.80 -2.74
N HIS A 44 -1.10 -14.99 -1.68
CA HIS A 44 0.18 -14.74 -1.05
C HIS A 44 0.81 -16.03 -0.48
N PRO A 45 1.98 -16.48 -0.98
CA PRO A 45 2.62 -17.74 -0.54
C PRO A 45 2.99 -17.77 0.95
N GLY A 46 3.29 -16.61 1.55
CA GLY A 46 3.53 -16.46 2.99
C GLY A 46 2.25 -16.44 3.85
N GLY A 47 1.08 -16.57 3.22
CA GLY A 47 -0.25 -16.50 3.83
C GLY A 47 -0.76 -15.08 4.01
N SER A 48 -2.08 -14.89 3.96
CA SER A 48 -2.73 -13.56 4.09
C SER A 48 -2.47 -12.86 5.43
N LYS A 49 -2.29 -13.62 6.51
CA LYS A 49 -2.17 -13.10 7.88
C LYS A 49 -1.02 -12.13 8.05
N ILE A 50 0.11 -12.35 7.36
CA ILE A 50 1.27 -11.45 7.50
C ILE A 50 1.01 -10.12 6.81
N ILE A 51 0.39 -10.11 5.62
CA ILE A 51 -0.01 -8.87 4.93
C ILE A 51 -1.01 -8.09 5.79
N LEU A 52 -2.01 -8.76 6.36
CA LEU A 52 -3.05 -8.11 7.17
C LEU A 52 -2.50 -7.41 8.43
N LYS A 53 -1.37 -7.87 8.98
CA LYS A 53 -0.70 -7.19 10.11
C LYS A 53 -0.23 -5.76 9.73
N TYR A 54 0.05 -5.56 8.45
CA TYR A 54 0.55 -4.31 7.86
C TYR A 54 -0.48 -3.59 6.98
N ALA A 55 -1.73 -4.05 6.96
CA ALA A 55 -2.80 -3.38 6.24
C ALA A 55 -2.94 -1.92 6.72
N GLY A 56 -2.92 -0.99 5.77
CA GLY A 56 -2.93 0.46 5.98
C GLY A 56 -1.59 1.05 6.44
N LYS A 57 -0.47 0.32 6.35
CA LYS A 57 0.85 0.74 6.86
C LYS A 57 1.96 0.57 5.83
N ASP A 58 3.13 1.14 6.15
CA ASP A 58 4.38 0.81 5.46
C ASP A 58 4.89 -0.56 5.94
N ALA A 59 5.23 -1.41 4.98
CA ALA A 59 5.70 -2.77 5.18
C ALA A 59 7.10 -2.98 4.56
N THR A 60 7.80 -1.90 4.19
CA THR A 60 9.11 -1.97 3.50
C THR A 60 10.13 -2.75 4.33
N GLU A 61 10.25 -2.46 5.63
CA GLU A 61 11.25 -3.10 6.49
C GLU A 61 11.04 -4.62 6.62
N GLU A 62 9.79 -5.07 6.50
CA GLU A 62 9.42 -6.49 6.54
C GLU A 62 9.40 -7.16 5.17
N PHE A 63 9.23 -6.39 4.10
CA PHE A 63 9.24 -6.87 2.73
C PHE A 63 10.67 -7.16 2.23
N ASP A 64 11.59 -6.20 2.41
CA ASP A 64 12.96 -6.20 1.88
C ASP A 64 13.82 -7.45 2.23
N PRO A 65 13.79 -7.99 3.46
CA PRO A 65 14.61 -9.17 3.77
C PRO A 65 14.11 -10.46 3.13
N ILE A 66 12.93 -10.47 2.50
CA ILE A 66 12.27 -11.66 1.97
C ILE A 66 12.16 -11.66 0.43
N HIS A 67 12.09 -10.49 -0.22
CA HIS A 67 11.79 -10.33 -1.65
C HIS A 67 12.82 -9.43 -2.36
#